data_AF-A0A7S0BWP8-F1
#
_entry.id   AF-A0A7S0BWP8-F1
#
_cell.length_a   1.000
_cell.length_b   1.000
_cell.length_c   1.000
_cell.angle_alpha   90.00
_cell.angle_beta   90.00
_cell.angle_gamma   90.00
#
_symmetry.space_group_name_H-M   'P 1'
#
loop_
_entity.id
_entity.type
_entity.pdbx_description
1 polymer ?
#
loop_
_entity_poly.entity_id
_entity_poly.type
_entity_poly.pdbx_seq_one_letter_code
_entity_poly.pdbx_strand_id
1 'polypeptide(L)'
;ICESGAETLAAATFCELDQYDRPVVGYMNFCLTKIPVQDGAVPTGEIGNTVAVAVHELGHVFGIHSEQFKYFRNAINGEPLTKRPFCSGRMPCVDGMEQYIIMPADNTVKAGYTKKGAIFYELVTPTVAQVVRNQFNCFSMTGARLENQPTSDNDCFGSHFDERMFYSETMSAFFAQEANYFSPRKFCSPSYLTFCVE
;
A
#
# COMPACT_ATOMS: atom_id res chain seq x y z
N ILE A 1 -4.34 18.09 3.46
CA ILE A 1 -3.11 17.36 3.04
C ILE A 1 -1.87 18.01 3.61
N CYS A 2 -1.49 19.23 3.21
CA CYS A 2 -0.29 19.90 3.74
C CYS A 2 -0.61 20.90 4.86
N GLU A 3 -1.25 20.44 5.94
CA GLU A 3 -1.60 21.33 7.06
C GLU A 3 -0.39 21.65 7.94
N SER A 4 -0.40 22.85 8.52
CA SER A 4 0.64 23.32 9.45
C SER A 4 0.64 22.49 10.73
N GLY A 5 1.54 21.51 10.82
CA GLY A 5 1.69 20.62 11.97
C GLY A 5 1.67 19.13 11.62
N ALA A 6 1.22 18.77 10.42
CA ALA A 6 1.35 17.42 9.89
C ALA A 6 2.81 17.12 9.50
N GLU A 7 3.28 15.90 9.75
CA GLU A 7 4.60 15.40 9.29
C GLU A 7 4.57 14.83 7.86
N THR A 8 3.41 14.91 7.20
CA THR A 8 3.19 14.45 5.83
C THR A 8 4.07 15.22 4.83
N LEU A 9 5.03 14.52 4.21
CA LEU A 9 5.92 15.08 3.18
C LEU A 9 5.24 15.15 1.81
N ALA A 10 4.39 14.18 1.52
CA ALA A 10 3.59 14.12 0.31
C ALA A 10 2.34 13.28 0.56
N ALA A 11 1.39 13.35 -0.37
CA ALA A 11 0.25 12.43 -0.41
C ALA A 11 -0.14 12.18 -1.86
N ALA A 12 -0.54 10.95 -2.16
CA ALA A 12 -1.03 10.56 -3.47
C ALA A 12 -2.16 9.55 -3.41
N THR A 13 -2.97 9.55 -4.47
CA THR A 13 -4.03 8.56 -4.65
C THR A 13 -4.38 8.45 -6.12
N PHE A 14 -5.14 7.41 -6.45
CA PHE A 14 -5.71 7.19 -7.77
C PHE A 14 -6.96 8.05 -7.98
N CYS A 15 -7.24 8.40 -9.23
CA CYS A 15 -8.45 9.12 -9.64
C CYS A 15 -9.33 8.28 -10.55
N GLU A 16 -8.71 7.65 -11.55
CA GLU A 16 -9.43 6.95 -12.61
C GLU A 16 -8.95 5.51 -12.72
N LEU A 17 -9.92 4.64 -12.93
CA LEU A 17 -9.70 3.23 -13.19
C LEU A 17 -10.12 2.91 -14.63
N ASP A 18 -9.42 1.97 -15.26
CA ASP A 18 -9.85 1.45 -16.56
C ASP A 18 -10.99 0.42 -16.44
N GLN A 19 -11.37 -0.19 -17.57
CA GLN A 19 -12.42 -1.21 -17.64
C GLN A 19 -12.10 -2.50 -16.85
N TYR A 20 -10.84 -2.66 -16.42
CA TYR A 20 -10.36 -3.76 -15.61
C TYR A 20 -10.01 -3.30 -14.19
N ASP A 21 -10.55 -2.17 -13.73
CA ASP A 21 -10.35 -1.64 -12.38
C ASP A 21 -8.86 -1.34 -12.05
N ARG A 22 -8.03 -1.12 -13.07
CA ARG A 22 -6.61 -0.78 -12.89
C ARG A 22 -6.44 0.74 -12.84
N PRO A 23 -5.66 1.28 -11.89
CA PRO A 23 -5.36 2.72 -11.86
C PRO A 23 -4.67 3.18 -13.14
N VAL A 24 -5.26 4.17 -13.80
CA VAL A 24 -4.70 4.79 -15.03
C VAL A 24 -4.38 6.27 -14.86
N VAL A 25 -5.04 6.93 -13.92
CA VAL A 25 -4.75 8.32 -13.53
C VAL A 25 -4.69 8.37 -12.01
N GLY A 26 -3.72 9.10 -11.49
CA GLY A 26 -3.65 9.50 -10.10
C GLY A 26 -2.98 10.86 -9.98
N TYR A 27 -2.99 11.42 -8.78
CA TYR A 27 -2.24 12.63 -8.47
C TYR A 27 -1.37 12.39 -7.26
N MET A 28 -0.31 13.19 -7.17
CA MET A 28 0.55 13.28 -6.01
C MET A 28 0.79 14.75 -5.70
N ASN A 29 0.84 15.10 -4.42
CA ASN A 29 1.12 16.45 -3.97
C ASN A 29 2.26 16.43 -2.95
N PHE A 30 3.29 17.24 -3.18
CA PHE A 30 4.40 17.41 -2.25
C PHE A 30 4.19 18.64 -1.38
N CYS A 31 4.37 18.47 -0.07
CA CYS A 31 4.28 19.56 0.89
C CYS A 31 5.63 20.30 0.96
N LEU A 32 5.82 21.27 0.06
CA LEU A 32 7.09 22.02 -0.07
C LEU A 32 7.51 22.79 1.19
N THR A 33 6.61 22.99 2.16
CA THR A 33 6.95 23.55 3.47
C THR A 33 7.73 22.59 4.37
N LYS A 34 7.75 21.29 4.02
CA LYS A 34 8.41 20.23 4.77
C LYS A 34 9.60 19.60 4.04
N ILE A 35 9.70 19.83 2.74
CA ILE A 35 10.86 19.44 1.94
C ILE A 35 11.82 20.63 1.91
N PRO A 36 13.09 20.45 2.30
CA PRO A 36 14.06 21.52 2.22
C PRO A 36 14.28 21.88 0.75
N VAL A 37 13.74 23.03 0.33
CA VAL A 37 13.98 23.60 -1.00
C VAL A 37 14.85 24.84 -0.82
N GLN A 38 16.06 24.79 -1.36
CA GLN A 38 17.02 25.90 -1.36
C GLN A 38 17.24 26.34 -2.80
N ASP A 39 17.06 27.63 -3.08
CA ASP A 39 17.24 28.23 -4.41
C ASP A 39 16.43 27.55 -5.53
N GLY A 40 15.23 27.07 -5.19
CA GLY A 40 14.33 26.39 -6.13
C GLY A 40 14.69 24.93 -6.42
N ALA A 41 15.66 24.35 -5.70
CA ALA A 41 16.05 22.95 -5.82
C ALA A 41 16.11 22.25 -4.46
N VAL A 42 15.96 20.93 -4.47
CA VAL A 42 16.20 20.09 -3.28
C VAL A 42 17.72 19.89 -3.16
N PRO A 43 18.33 20.14 -1.98
CA PRO A 43 19.75 19.89 -1.74
C PRO A 43 20.13 18.45 -2.10
N THR A 44 21.32 18.24 -2.67
CA THR A 44 21.78 16.92 -3.15
C THR A 44 21.73 15.81 -2.09
N GLY A 45 21.92 16.15 -0.81
CA GLY A 45 21.80 15.20 0.31
C GLY A 45 20.36 14.74 0.60
N GLU A 46 19.35 15.46 0.12
CA GLU A 46 17.93 15.24 0.39
C GLU A 46 17.14 14.75 -0.84
N ILE A 47 17.78 14.77 -2.02
CA ILE A 47 17.18 14.27 -3.27
C ILE A 47 16.77 12.80 -3.11
N GLY A 48 17.62 11.96 -2.50
CA GLY A 48 17.32 10.55 -2.27
C GLY A 48 16.05 10.34 -1.46
N ASN A 49 15.91 11.07 -0.35
CA ASN A 49 14.72 11.02 0.51
C ASN A 49 13.47 11.47 -0.24
N THR A 50 13.57 12.58 -0.99
CA THR A 50 12.44 13.11 -1.77
C THR A 50 11.98 12.15 -2.87
N VAL A 51 12.93 11.52 -3.58
CA VAL A 51 12.64 10.49 -4.59
C VAL A 51 11.99 9.28 -3.95
N ALA A 52 12.48 8.83 -2.79
CA ALA A 52 11.91 7.66 -2.13
C ALA A 52 10.48 7.93 -1.62
N VAL A 53 10.20 9.12 -1.09
CA VAL A 53 8.82 9.56 -0.80
C VAL A 53 7.98 9.58 -2.08
N ALA A 54 8.51 10.09 -3.19
CA ALA A 54 7.79 10.07 -4.46
C ALA A 54 7.40 8.64 -4.89
N VAL A 55 8.31 7.68 -4.73
CA VAL A 55 8.07 6.27 -5.05
C VAL A 55 7.04 5.65 -4.12
N HIS A 56 7.10 5.95 -2.82
CA HIS A 56 6.09 5.55 -1.83
C HIS A 56 4.69 6.02 -2.24
N GLU A 57 4.57 7.32 -2.53
CA GLU A 57 3.30 7.91 -2.96
C GLU A 57 2.76 7.31 -4.26
N LEU A 58 3.62 7.08 -5.24
CA LEU A 58 3.24 6.35 -6.46
C LEU A 58 2.76 4.94 -6.14
N GLY A 59 3.26 4.33 -5.08
CA GLY A 59 2.80 3.03 -4.60
C GLY A 59 1.31 3.02 -4.20
N HIS A 60 0.85 4.08 -3.54
CA HIS A 60 -0.58 4.30 -3.26
C HIS A 60 -1.39 4.49 -4.54
N VAL A 61 -0.89 5.23 -5.53
CA VAL A 61 -1.57 5.35 -6.83
C VAL A 61 -1.76 3.98 -7.49
N PHE A 62 -0.75 3.11 -7.41
CA PHE A 62 -0.72 1.82 -8.09
C PHE A 62 -1.40 0.66 -7.38
N GLY A 63 -2.13 0.87 -6.28
CA GLY A 63 -2.92 -0.21 -5.68
C GLY A 63 -2.62 -0.51 -4.21
N ILE A 64 -1.57 0.08 -3.61
CA ILE A 64 -1.29 -0.13 -2.19
C ILE A 64 -2.04 0.93 -1.39
N HIS A 65 -3.36 0.82 -1.39
CA HIS A 65 -4.28 1.69 -0.67
C HIS A 65 -5.52 0.87 -0.32
N SER A 66 -6.04 0.99 0.90
CA SER A 66 -7.10 0.10 1.40
C SER A 66 -8.37 0.11 0.54
N GLU A 67 -8.71 1.26 -0.04
CA GLU A 67 -9.83 1.38 -0.97
C GLU A 67 -9.63 0.62 -2.30
N GLN A 68 -8.39 0.32 -2.70
CA GLN A 68 -8.11 -0.35 -3.97
C GLN A 68 -8.08 -1.86 -3.87
N PHE A 69 -7.96 -2.43 -2.67
CA PHE A 69 -7.85 -3.88 -2.49
C PHE A 69 -9.06 -4.65 -3.06
N LYS A 70 -10.27 -4.08 -2.99
CA LYS A 70 -11.47 -4.67 -3.61
C LYS A 70 -11.38 -4.81 -5.13
N TYR A 71 -10.51 -4.05 -5.79
CA TYR A 71 -10.32 -4.08 -7.24
C TYR A 71 -9.20 -5.03 -7.69
N PHE A 72 -8.53 -5.70 -6.76
CA PHE A 72 -7.42 -6.59 -7.11
C PHE A 72 -7.88 -7.74 -8.01
N ARG A 73 -7.00 -8.10 -8.92
CA ARG A 73 -7.21 -9.16 -9.91
C ARG A 73 -6.17 -10.24 -9.77
N ASN A 74 -6.54 -11.44 -10.19
CA ASN A 74 -5.64 -12.56 -10.29
C ASN A 74 -4.58 -12.26 -11.36
N ALA A 75 -3.30 -12.31 -10.97
CA ALA A 75 -2.19 -11.96 -11.85
C ALA A 75 -1.99 -12.89 -13.06
N ILE A 76 -2.58 -14.09 -13.03
CA ILE A 76 -2.42 -15.10 -14.09
C ILE A 76 -3.53 -14.99 -15.13
N ASN A 77 -4.79 -14.95 -14.70
CA ASN A 77 -5.94 -14.97 -15.61
C ASN A 77 -6.69 -13.63 -15.72
N GLY A 78 -6.31 -12.62 -14.92
CA GLY A 78 -6.93 -11.28 -14.96
C GLY A 78 -8.33 -11.20 -14.35
N GLU A 79 -8.87 -12.29 -13.80
CA GLU A 79 -10.19 -12.29 -13.17
C GLU A 79 -10.19 -11.46 -11.87
N PRO A 80 -11.29 -10.75 -11.54
CA PRO A 80 -11.39 -10.03 -10.28
C PRO A 80 -11.36 -11.00 -9.09
N LEU A 81 -10.53 -10.70 -8.10
CA LEU A 81 -10.48 -11.49 -6.87
C LEU A 81 -11.74 -11.27 -6.03
N THR A 82 -12.25 -10.03 -6.00
CA THR A 82 -13.53 -9.68 -5.42
C THR A 82 -14.58 -9.55 -6.52
N LYS A 83 -15.55 -10.47 -6.58
CA LYS A 83 -16.59 -10.48 -7.62
C LYS A 83 -17.63 -9.38 -7.38
N ARG A 84 -18.17 -8.84 -8.48
CA ARG A 84 -19.32 -7.92 -8.46
C ARG A 84 -20.64 -8.71 -8.50
N PRO A 85 -21.76 -8.18 -7.97
CA PRO A 85 -21.87 -6.89 -7.26
C PRO A 85 -21.08 -6.93 -5.93
N PHE A 86 -20.50 -5.80 -5.56
CA PHE A 86 -19.78 -5.71 -4.29
C PHE A 86 -20.74 -5.81 -3.11
N CYS A 87 -20.32 -6.56 -2.10
CA CYS A 87 -21.05 -6.67 -0.84
C CYS A 87 -20.41 -5.73 0.18
N SER A 88 -21.24 -4.89 0.79
CA SER A 88 -20.87 -4.07 1.93
C SER A 88 -21.35 -4.70 3.24
N GLY A 89 -20.56 -4.56 4.29
CA GLY A 89 -20.85 -5.12 5.60
C GLY A 89 -20.23 -4.31 6.73
N ARG A 90 -20.70 -4.53 7.95
CA ARG A 90 -20.02 -4.03 9.15
C ARG A 90 -18.87 -4.95 9.50
N MET A 91 -17.72 -4.37 9.78
CA MET A 91 -16.55 -5.11 10.24
C MET A 91 -15.64 -4.25 11.13
N PRO A 92 -14.86 -4.87 12.03
CA PRO A 92 -13.99 -4.16 12.96
C PRO A 92 -12.68 -3.73 12.28
N CYS A 93 -12.45 -2.43 12.10
CA CYS A 93 -11.22 -1.92 11.52
C CYS A 93 -10.01 -2.12 12.45
N VAL A 94 -8.81 -1.84 11.94
CA VAL A 94 -7.55 -1.98 12.70
C VAL A 94 -7.51 -1.16 14.00
N ASP A 95 -8.28 -0.07 14.07
CA ASP A 95 -8.46 0.78 15.25
C ASP A 95 -9.48 0.21 16.27
N GLY A 96 -10.15 -0.89 15.95
CA GLY A 96 -11.19 -1.52 16.75
C GLY A 96 -12.59 -0.93 16.57
N MET A 97 -12.77 0.06 15.72
CA MET A 97 -14.09 0.63 15.40
C MET A 97 -14.78 -0.16 14.29
N GLU A 98 -16.09 -0.36 14.42
CA GLU A 98 -16.89 -1.00 13.37
C GLU A 98 -17.23 0.02 12.27
N GLN A 99 -16.84 -0.26 11.03
CA GLN A 99 -17.20 0.56 9.87
C GLN A 99 -18.00 -0.25 8.83
N TYR A 100 -18.84 0.46 8.06
CA TYR A 100 -19.60 -0.14 6.97
C TYR A 100 -18.86 0.07 5.65
N ILE A 101 -18.14 -0.95 5.19
CA ILE A 101 -17.25 -0.86 4.03
C ILE A 101 -17.55 -1.95 3.00
N ILE A 102 -17.05 -1.76 1.78
CA ILE A 102 -17.01 -2.82 0.76
C ILE A 102 -15.86 -3.77 1.10
N MET A 103 -16.19 -5.03 1.32
CA MET A 103 -15.22 -6.05 1.70
C MET A 103 -14.49 -6.59 0.47
N PRO A 104 -13.14 -6.51 0.42
CA PRO A 104 -12.37 -7.35 -0.48
C PRO A 104 -12.63 -8.82 -0.13
N ALA A 105 -12.53 -9.71 -1.12
CA ALA A 105 -12.68 -11.13 -0.89
C ALA A 105 -11.57 -11.68 0.04
N ASP A 106 -11.87 -12.76 0.78
CA ASP A 106 -10.95 -13.41 1.74
C ASP A 106 -9.64 -13.93 1.11
N ASN A 107 -9.60 -14.09 -0.21
CA ASN A 107 -8.40 -14.44 -0.99
C ASN A 107 -7.56 -13.21 -1.40
N THR A 108 -7.96 -12.02 -0.96
CA THR A 108 -7.31 -10.74 -1.22
C THR A 108 -6.85 -10.10 0.07
N VAL A 109 -7.78 -9.84 0.98
CA VAL A 109 -7.53 -9.29 2.32
C VAL A 109 -8.11 -10.24 3.34
N LYS A 110 -7.31 -10.64 4.32
CA LYS A 110 -7.74 -11.58 5.35
C LYS A 110 -7.51 -11.01 6.73
N ALA A 111 -8.54 -11.06 7.58
CA ALA A 111 -8.43 -10.69 8.98
C ALA A 111 -7.68 -11.75 9.79
N GLY A 112 -6.95 -11.29 10.81
CA GLY A 112 -6.31 -12.12 11.82
C GLY A 112 -6.30 -11.42 13.18
N TYR A 113 -5.93 -12.17 14.22
CA TYR A 113 -5.85 -11.64 15.58
C TYR A 113 -4.48 -11.95 16.19
N THR A 114 -3.88 -10.94 16.81
CA THR A 114 -2.66 -11.13 17.60
C THR A 114 -2.96 -11.97 18.84
N LYS A 115 -1.92 -12.50 19.50
CA LYS A 115 -2.06 -13.21 20.79
C LYS A 115 -2.74 -12.39 21.88
N LYS A 116 -2.71 -11.05 21.76
CA LYS A 116 -3.35 -10.10 22.70
C LYS A 116 -4.76 -9.70 22.28
N GLY A 117 -5.31 -10.29 21.22
CA GLY A 117 -6.68 -10.03 20.74
C GLY A 117 -6.82 -8.82 19.81
N ALA A 118 -5.75 -8.07 19.52
CA ALA A 118 -5.80 -6.98 18.54
C ALA A 118 -5.98 -7.53 17.12
N ILE A 119 -6.90 -6.97 16.36
CA ILE A 119 -7.14 -7.33 14.96
C ILE A 119 -6.03 -6.82 14.04
N PHE A 120 -5.80 -7.53 12.94
CA PHE A 120 -4.96 -7.08 11.84
C PHE A 120 -5.46 -7.63 10.52
N TYR A 121 -4.97 -7.07 9.42
CA TYR A 121 -5.26 -7.54 8.08
C TYR A 121 -3.98 -7.95 7.36
N GLU A 122 -4.10 -8.93 6.47
CA GLU A 122 -3.03 -9.35 5.57
C GLU A 122 -3.50 -9.28 4.12
N LEU A 123 -2.63 -8.82 3.23
CA LEU A 123 -2.77 -9.04 1.80
C LEU A 123 -2.33 -10.47 1.47
N VAL A 124 -3.27 -11.32 1.07
CA VAL A 124 -3.09 -12.78 0.90
C VAL A 124 -3.17 -13.24 -0.55
N THR A 125 -2.97 -12.33 -1.50
CA THR A 125 -2.94 -12.71 -2.92
C THR A 125 -1.80 -13.71 -3.19
N PRO A 126 -1.91 -14.59 -4.20
CA PRO A 126 -0.88 -15.59 -4.48
C PRO A 126 0.53 -15.00 -4.68
N THR A 127 0.63 -13.86 -5.36
CA THR A 127 1.90 -13.16 -5.58
C THR A 127 2.49 -12.63 -4.27
N VAL A 128 1.67 -12.00 -3.42
CA VAL A 128 2.14 -11.49 -2.12
C VAL A 128 2.58 -12.63 -1.22
N ALA A 129 1.79 -13.70 -1.14
CA ALA A 129 2.15 -14.89 -0.37
C ALA A 129 3.49 -15.48 -0.84
N GLN A 130 3.73 -15.56 -2.16
CA GLN A 130 5.00 -16.03 -2.70
C GLN A 130 6.18 -15.12 -2.32
N VAL A 131 6.04 -13.81 -2.46
CA VAL A 131 7.10 -12.84 -2.13
C VAL A 131 7.44 -12.91 -0.64
N VAL A 132 6.44 -12.92 0.23
CA VAL A 132 6.64 -12.98 1.69
C VAL A 132 7.28 -14.31 2.12
N ARG A 133 6.85 -15.44 1.55
CA ARG A 133 7.48 -16.75 1.82
C ARG A 133 8.95 -16.75 1.47
N ASN A 134 9.31 -16.16 0.34
CA ASN A 134 10.70 -16.06 -0.10
C ASN A 134 11.49 -15.11 0.81
N GLN A 135 10.94 -13.94 1.14
CA GLN A 135 11.56 -12.94 1.99
C GLN A 135 11.93 -13.49 3.38
N PHE A 136 11.00 -14.21 4.01
CA PHE A 136 11.19 -14.76 5.36
C PHE A 136 11.66 -16.21 5.37
N ASN A 137 11.87 -16.82 4.20
CA ASN A 137 12.15 -18.25 4.04
C ASN A 137 11.16 -19.13 4.87
N CYS A 138 9.88 -18.80 4.80
CA CYS A 138 8.85 -19.36 5.67
C CYS A 138 7.59 -19.73 4.87
N PHE A 139 7.45 -21.00 4.49
CA PHE A 139 6.37 -21.49 3.63
C PHE A 139 4.96 -21.40 4.27
N SER A 140 4.87 -21.32 5.60
CA SER A 140 3.59 -21.18 6.30
C SER A 140 3.04 -19.75 6.26
N MET A 141 3.83 -18.75 5.82
CA MET A 141 3.33 -17.39 5.62
C MET A 141 2.23 -17.35 4.58
N THR A 142 1.13 -16.66 4.90
CA THR A 142 -0.08 -16.57 4.07
C THR A 142 -0.19 -15.27 3.28
N GLY A 143 0.48 -14.21 3.73
CA GLY A 143 0.39 -12.90 3.12
C GLY A 143 1.29 -11.88 3.80
N ALA A 144 1.22 -10.64 3.32
CA ALA A 144 1.91 -9.51 3.92
C ALA A 144 0.94 -8.79 4.87
N ARG A 145 1.31 -8.70 6.14
CA ARG A 145 0.54 -7.96 7.13
C ARG A 145 0.53 -6.47 6.82
N LEU A 146 -0.64 -5.85 6.93
CA LEU A 146 -0.85 -4.42 6.84
C LEU A 146 -0.63 -3.77 8.20
N GLU A 147 -0.31 -2.48 8.20
CA GLU A 147 -0.19 -1.68 9.40
C GLU A 147 -1.43 -1.78 10.31
N ASN A 148 -1.21 -1.55 11.60
CA ASN A 148 -2.26 -1.62 12.60
C ASN A 148 -2.70 -0.23 13.10
N GLN A 149 -2.38 0.82 12.35
CA GLN A 149 -2.77 2.19 12.62
C GLN A 149 -3.42 2.75 11.36
N PRO A 150 -4.65 3.27 11.44
CA PRO A 150 -5.31 3.80 10.25
C PRO A 150 -4.57 5.04 9.73
N THR A 151 -4.33 5.09 8.42
CA THR A 151 -3.69 6.25 7.77
C THR A 151 -4.64 7.45 7.67
N SER A 152 -5.96 7.20 7.70
CA SER A 152 -7.01 8.22 7.74
C SER A 152 -8.28 7.67 8.39
N ASP A 153 -9.25 8.53 8.73
CA ASP A 153 -10.52 8.13 9.36
C ASP A 153 -11.32 7.09 8.54
N ASN A 154 -11.09 7.00 7.23
CA ASN A 154 -11.75 6.05 6.33
C ASN A 154 -10.90 4.80 6.01
N ASP A 155 -9.70 4.69 6.59
CA ASP A 155 -8.82 3.55 6.37
C ASP A 155 -9.08 2.42 7.36
N CYS A 156 -9.86 1.44 6.94
CA CYS A 156 -10.26 0.34 7.82
C CYS A 156 -9.22 -0.78 7.95
N PHE A 157 -8.43 -1.02 6.90
CA PHE A 157 -7.50 -2.16 6.83
C PHE A 157 -6.05 -1.78 7.09
N GLY A 158 -5.67 -0.55 6.79
CA GLY A 158 -4.28 -0.12 6.63
C GLY A 158 -3.91 0.00 5.15
N SER A 159 -3.14 1.04 4.83
CA SER A 159 -2.68 1.36 3.47
C SER A 159 -1.17 1.19 3.32
N HIS A 160 -0.48 0.80 4.40
CA HIS A 160 0.93 0.43 4.43
C HIS A 160 1.13 -1.01 4.87
N PHE A 161 2.32 -1.55 4.59
CA PHE A 161 2.77 -2.80 5.21
C PHE A 161 3.18 -2.60 6.67
N ASP A 162 2.95 -3.62 7.51
CA ASP A 162 3.31 -3.63 8.93
C ASP A 162 4.82 -3.38 9.09
N GLU A 163 5.17 -2.21 9.63
CA GLU A 163 6.55 -1.75 9.77
C GLU A 163 7.42 -2.75 10.55
N ARG A 164 6.86 -3.42 11.57
CA ARG A 164 7.61 -4.38 12.37
C ARG A 164 8.08 -5.57 11.53
N MET A 165 7.39 -5.91 10.45
CA MET A 165 7.76 -6.99 9.53
C MET A 165 8.48 -6.47 8.28
N PHE A 166 8.14 -5.27 7.82
CA PHE A 166 8.53 -4.74 6.51
C PHE A 166 9.24 -3.39 6.62
N TYR A 167 10.04 -3.17 7.68
CA TYR A 167 10.71 -1.90 7.97
C TYR A 167 11.48 -1.28 6.80
N SER A 168 12.16 -2.10 6.00
CA SER A 168 12.92 -1.64 4.84
C SER A 168 12.11 -1.68 3.53
N GLU A 169 10.81 -1.91 3.59
CA GLU A 169 9.92 -1.88 2.41
C GLU A 169 9.43 -0.45 2.18
N THR A 170 9.42 -0.04 0.91
CA THR A 170 9.08 1.34 0.55
C THR A 170 7.67 1.75 0.96
N MET A 171 6.72 0.82 1.01
CA MET A 171 5.32 1.01 1.44
C MET A 171 5.09 0.70 2.91
N SER A 172 6.13 0.65 3.74
CA SER A 172 5.95 0.72 5.19
C SER A 172 5.57 2.16 5.60
N ALA A 173 4.83 2.30 6.71
CA ALA A 173 4.27 3.59 7.15
C ALA A 173 5.32 4.62 7.57
N PHE A 174 6.55 4.16 7.85
CA PHE A 174 7.67 5.00 8.24
C PHE A 174 8.81 4.88 7.24
N PHE A 175 9.41 6.02 6.93
CA PHE A 175 10.54 6.09 6.03
C PHE A 175 11.83 5.60 6.71
N ALA A 176 12.42 4.50 6.22
CA ALA A 176 13.72 4.01 6.68
C ALA A 176 14.85 4.72 5.89
N GLN A 177 15.58 5.62 6.54
CA GLN A 177 16.56 6.50 5.90
C GLN A 177 17.75 5.75 5.26
N GLU A 178 17.99 4.49 5.63
CA GLU A 178 19.19 3.73 5.23
C GLU A 178 18.94 2.63 4.20
N ALA A 179 17.68 2.20 3.98
CA ALA A 179 17.34 1.24 2.92
C ALA A 179 15.82 1.14 2.71
N ASN A 180 15.33 1.56 1.54
CA ASN A 180 13.96 1.30 1.09
C ASN A 180 14.02 0.44 -0.17
N TYR A 181 13.47 -0.77 -0.09
CA TYR A 181 13.35 -1.68 -1.20
C TYR A 181 11.89 -1.70 -1.65
N PHE A 182 11.70 -1.57 -2.95
CA PHE A 182 10.39 -1.80 -3.54
C PHE A 182 10.29 -3.28 -3.89
N SER A 183 9.55 -4.06 -3.10
CA SER A 183 9.51 -5.52 -3.28
C SER A 183 9.03 -5.90 -4.69
N PRO A 184 9.52 -6.99 -5.31
CA PRO A 184 9.22 -7.31 -6.71
C PRO A 184 7.71 -7.47 -6.95
N ARG A 185 7.08 -6.39 -7.43
CA ARG A 185 5.71 -6.42 -7.91
C ARG A 185 5.71 -7.05 -9.30
N LYS A 186 5.36 -8.34 -9.39
CA LYS A 186 4.81 -8.89 -10.64
C LYS A 186 3.39 -8.37 -10.85
N PHE A 187 3.25 -7.06 -11.07
CA PHE A 187 2.01 -6.42 -11.55
C PHE A 187 2.04 -6.14 -13.06
N CYS A 188 3.15 -6.43 -13.73
CA CYS A 188 3.22 -6.34 -15.18
C CYS A 188 2.48 -7.52 -15.83
N SER A 189 1.31 -7.24 -16.40
CA SER A 189 0.93 -7.87 -17.67
C SER A 189 2.14 -7.78 -18.62
N PRO A 190 2.50 -8.84 -19.36
CA PRO A 190 3.75 -8.94 -20.10
C PRO A 190 3.88 -8.00 -21.32
N SER A 191 3.19 -6.86 -21.33
CA SER A 191 3.12 -6.01 -22.53
C SER A 191 3.85 -4.68 -22.42
N TYR A 192 3.81 -3.87 -21.36
CA TYR A 192 4.51 -2.57 -21.40
C TYR A 192 4.93 -2.05 -20.00
N LEU A 193 6.17 -1.53 -19.95
CA LEU A 193 6.88 -0.84 -18.86
C LEU A 193 7.40 -1.67 -17.68
N THR A 194 8.62 -2.19 -17.85
CA THR A 194 9.51 -2.63 -16.76
C THR A 194 10.33 -1.43 -16.28
N PHE A 195 10.08 -0.94 -15.07
CA PHE A 195 11.09 -0.21 -14.30
C PHE A 195 11.62 -1.17 -13.22
N CYS A 196 12.64 -1.94 -13.59
CA CYS A 196 13.59 -2.48 -12.62
C CYS A 196 14.70 -1.43 -12.54
N VAL A 197 14.79 -0.71 -11.42
CA VAL A 197 16.00 0.03 -11.09
C VAL A 197 16.90 -0.99 -10.39
N GLU A 198 18.03 -1.32 -11.02
CA GLU A 198 19.15 -2.03 -10.39
C GLU A 198 19.82 -1.15 -9.32
#